data_AF-A0A5K1D644-F1
#
_entry.id   AF-A0A5K1D644-F1
#
_cell.length_a   1.000
_cell.length_b   1.000
_cell.length_c   1.000
_cell.angle_alpha   90.00
_cell.angle_beta   90.00
_cell.angle_gamma   90.00
#
_symmetry.space_group_name_H-M   'P 1'
#
loop_
_entity.id
_entity.type
_entity.pdbx_description
1 polymer ?
#
loop_
_entity_poly.entity_id
_entity_poly.type
_entity_poly.pdbx_seq_one_letter_code
_entity_poly.pdbx_strand_id
1 'polypeptide(L)'
;LNVIACAKHYVGDGGTDGGVNEGNTLSSFEHLESVHLRPFLDCLSLHVSTVMASFSSWNGTKLHCNYYLITELLKEELGFK
;
A
#
# COMPACT_ATOMS: atom_id res chain seq x y z
N LEU A 1 -20.51 -8.10 18.66
CA LEU A 1 -20.30 -6.72 18.15
C LEU A 1 -19.19 -6.79 17.12
N ASN A 2 -19.40 -6.24 15.93
CA ASN A 2 -18.37 -6.17 14.90
C ASN A 2 -17.76 -4.75 14.93
N VAL A 3 -16.46 -4.66 14.64
CA VAL A 3 -15.72 -3.39 14.54
C VAL A 3 -15.19 -3.20 13.13
N ILE A 4 -15.03 -1.95 12.71
CA ILE A 4 -14.50 -1.60 11.39
C ILE A 4 -13.00 -1.90 11.34
N ALA A 5 -12.56 -2.59 10.28
CA ALA A 5 -11.15 -2.92 10.08
C ALA A 5 -10.42 -1.89 9.19
N CYS A 6 -9.11 -1.79 9.39
CA CYS A 6 -8.20 -0.96 8.59
C CYS A 6 -6.97 -1.78 8.18
N ALA A 7 -6.77 -1.98 6.87
CA ALA A 7 -5.55 -2.59 6.34
C ALA A 7 -4.44 -1.54 6.27
N LYS A 8 -3.25 -1.86 6.79
CA LYS A 8 -2.14 -0.91 6.90
C LYS A 8 -0.77 -1.59 6.89
N HIS A 9 0.30 -0.92 6.47
CA HIS A 9 0.36 0.41 5.82
C HIS A 9 0.53 0.25 4.31
N TYR A 10 -0.34 0.89 3.52
CA TYR A 10 -0.41 0.79 2.07
C TYR A 10 0.53 1.81 1.40
N VAL A 11 1.59 1.45 0.71
CA VAL A 11 2.17 0.10 0.55
C VAL A 11 3.69 0.22 0.54
N GLY A 12 4.40 -0.87 0.82
CA GLY A 12 5.85 -0.94 0.71
C GLY A 12 6.64 -0.54 1.96
N ASP A 13 5.98 -0.21 3.06
CA ASP A 13 6.62 0.30 4.30
C ASP A 13 7.70 -0.65 4.86
N GLY A 14 7.49 -1.96 4.76
CA GLY A 14 8.46 -2.96 5.21
C GLY A 14 9.64 -3.21 4.27
N GLY A 15 9.71 -2.52 3.12
CA GLY A 15 10.72 -2.71 2.08
C GLY A 15 11.67 -1.53 1.90
N THR A 16 11.74 -0.61 2.88
CA THR A 16 12.58 0.58 2.76
C THR A 16 14.06 0.23 2.67
N ASP A 17 14.79 1.00 1.87
CA ASP A 17 16.24 0.85 1.73
C ASP A 17 16.93 0.96 3.10
N GLY A 18 17.80 -0.01 3.40
CA GLY A 18 18.47 -0.13 4.70
C GLY A 18 17.55 -0.34 5.91
N GLY A 19 16.24 -0.61 5.72
CA GLY A 19 15.28 -0.76 6.81
C GLY A 19 14.97 0.54 7.57
N VAL A 20 15.18 1.69 6.93
CA VAL A 20 14.91 2.99 7.54
C VAL A 20 13.40 3.19 7.66
N ASN A 21 12.91 3.38 8.89
CA ASN A 21 11.50 3.69 9.16
C ASN A 21 11.05 4.93 8.36
N GLU A 22 9.91 4.85 7.68
CA GLU A 22 9.36 5.93 6.82
C GLU A 22 10.27 6.34 5.65
N GLY A 23 11.25 5.49 5.33
CA GLY A 23 12.27 5.70 4.31
C GLY A 23 11.73 5.56 2.89
N ASN A 24 12.60 5.17 1.97
CA ASN A 24 12.26 5.00 0.56
C ASN A 24 12.37 3.54 0.16
N THR A 25 11.28 2.97 -0.33
CA THR A 25 11.23 1.62 -0.90
C THR A 25 11.65 1.70 -2.36
N LEU A 26 12.85 1.21 -2.65
CA LEU A 26 13.45 1.18 -3.99
C LEU A 26 13.12 -0.15 -4.65
N SER A 27 12.15 -0.15 -5.55
CA SER A 27 11.56 -1.39 -6.08
C SER A 27 10.98 -1.17 -7.47
N SER A 28 11.06 -2.18 -8.34
CA SER A 28 10.19 -2.23 -9.53
C SER A 28 8.73 -2.36 -9.10
N PHE A 29 7.81 -2.10 -10.02
CA PHE A 29 6.38 -2.29 -9.73
C PHE A 29 6.06 -3.77 -9.48
N GLU A 30 6.64 -4.67 -10.28
CA GLU A 30 6.40 -6.12 -10.18
C GLU A 30 6.85 -6.68 -8.81
N HIS A 31 7.97 -6.18 -8.28
CA HIS A 31 8.41 -6.55 -6.93
C HIS A 31 7.51 -5.96 -5.84
N LEU A 32 7.11 -4.69 -5.98
CA LEU A 32 6.17 -4.05 -5.06
C LEU A 32 4.84 -4.81 -5.01
N GLU A 33 4.34 -5.22 -6.17
CA GLU A 33 3.11 -5.98 -6.32
C GLU A 33 3.21 -7.38 -5.70
N SER A 34 4.21 -8.16 -6.12
CA SER A 34 4.38 -9.55 -5.69
C SER A 34 4.67 -9.71 -4.20
N VAL A 35 5.33 -8.73 -3.57
CA VAL A 35 5.73 -8.78 -2.16
C VAL A 35 4.82 -7.95 -1.27
N HIS A 36 4.67 -6.65 -1.57
CA HIS A 36 4.08 -5.70 -0.63
C HIS A 36 2.59 -5.45 -0.88
N LEU A 37 2.12 -5.58 -2.12
CA LEU A 37 0.70 -5.42 -2.45
C LEU A 37 -0.12 -6.69 -2.17
N ARG A 38 0.52 -7.87 -2.26
CA ARG A 38 -0.15 -9.17 -2.13
C ARG A 38 -1.09 -9.29 -0.91
N PRO A 39 -0.71 -8.87 0.32
CA PRO A 39 -1.60 -8.96 1.47
C PRO A 39 -2.83 -8.05 1.37
N PHE A 40 -2.73 -6.93 0.64
CA PHE A 40 -3.87 -6.04 0.44
C PHE A 40 -4.91 -6.65 -0.48
N LEU A 41 -4.51 -7.46 -1.47
CA LEU A 41 -5.47 -8.20 -2.31
C LEU A 41 -6.33 -9.14 -1.46
N ASP A 42 -5.73 -9.81 -0.47
CA ASP A 42 -6.46 -10.66 0.47
C ASP A 42 -7.42 -9.81 1.33
N CYS A 43 -6.96 -8.67 1.89
CA CYS A 43 -7.81 -7.76 2.66
C CYS A 43 -8.99 -7.18 1.84
N LEU A 44 -8.75 -6.84 0.58
CA LEU A 44 -9.78 -6.34 -0.34
C LEU A 44 -10.81 -7.43 -0.67
N SER A 45 -10.38 -8.67 -0.89
CA SER A 45 -11.29 -9.80 -1.10
C SER A 45 -12.21 -10.07 0.11
N LEU A 46 -11.75 -9.71 1.30
CA LEU A 46 -12.50 -9.76 2.56
C LEU A 46 -13.30 -8.48 2.85
N HIS A 47 -13.34 -7.52 1.92
CA HIS A 47 -14.08 -6.28 2.02
C HIS A 47 -13.67 -5.41 3.23
N VAL A 48 -12.36 -5.27 3.46
CA VAL A 48 -11.84 -4.33 4.47
C VAL A 48 -12.42 -2.94 4.23
N SER A 49 -12.80 -2.25 5.31
CA SER A 49 -13.54 -1.00 5.18
C SER A 49 -12.66 0.22 4.97
N THR A 50 -11.40 0.17 5.40
CA THR A 50 -10.45 1.29 5.26
C THR A 50 -9.05 0.79 4.95
N VAL A 51 -8.28 1.61 4.24
CA VAL A 51 -6.87 1.37 3.95
C VAL A 51 -6.08 2.61 4.39
N MET A 52 -5.01 2.42 5.15
CA MET A 52 -4.16 3.50 5.65
C MET A 52 -2.88 3.59 4.81
N ALA A 53 -2.62 4.76 4.22
CA ALA A 53 -1.42 5.01 3.46
C ALA A 53 -0.15 4.93 4.34
N SER A 54 0.95 4.45 3.75
CA SER A 54 2.27 4.41 4.36
C SER A 54 2.91 5.79 4.41
N PHE A 55 3.73 6.02 5.44
CA PHE A 55 4.62 7.18 5.52
C PHE A 55 5.82 7.08 4.59
N SER A 56 6.18 5.86 4.19
CA SER A 56 7.31 5.60 3.30
C SER A 56 7.07 6.15 1.88
N SER A 57 8.16 6.35 1.15
CA SER A 57 8.14 6.65 -0.27
C SER A 57 8.27 5.37 -1.09
N TRP A 58 7.73 5.38 -2.31
CA TRP A 58 8.10 4.41 -3.34
C TRP A 58 8.83 5.14 -4.46
N ASN A 59 10.06 4.72 -4.77
CA ASN A 59 10.91 5.32 -5.78
C ASN A 59 10.99 6.87 -5.71
N GLY A 60 11.04 7.41 -4.49
CA GLY A 60 11.18 8.84 -4.22
C GLY A 60 9.87 9.60 -3.98
N THR A 61 8.71 9.06 -4.37
CA THR A 61 7.41 9.70 -4.14
C THR A 61 6.76 9.19 -2.85
N LYS A 62 6.44 10.10 -1.92
CA LYS A 62 5.72 9.75 -0.68
C LYS A 62 4.36 9.14 -0.99
N LEU A 63 4.01 8.06 -0.30
CA LEU A 63 2.76 7.34 -0.57
C LEU A 63 1.53 8.24 -0.45
N HIS A 64 1.49 9.11 0.56
CA HIS A 64 0.38 10.05 0.81
C HIS A 64 0.10 11.01 -0.36
N CYS A 65 1.05 11.26 -1.28
CA CYS A 65 0.85 12.08 -2.47
C CYS A 65 0.96 11.29 -3.79
N ASN A 66 1.09 9.96 -3.73
CA ASN A 66 1.24 9.13 -4.91
C ASN A 66 -0.13 8.81 -5.53
N TYR A 67 -0.55 9.60 -6.51
CA TYR A 67 -1.85 9.45 -7.19
C TYR A 67 -2.00 8.08 -7.87
N TYR A 68 -0.92 7.59 -8.49
CA TYR A 68 -0.93 6.28 -9.15
C TYR A 68 -1.25 5.15 -8.18
N LEU A 69 -0.54 5.07 -7.05
CA LEU A 69 -0.77 3.98 -6.09
C LEU A 69 -2.11 4.12 -5.33
N ILE A 70 -2.54 5.34 -5.00
CA ILE A 70 -3.74 5.60 -4.18
C ILE A 70 -5.03 5.58 -5.00
N THR A 71 -5.02 6.13 -6.20
CA THR A 71 -6.24 6.28 -7.01
C THR A 71 -6.27 5.27 -8.12
N GLU A 72 -5.33 5.34 -9.06
CA GLU A 72 -5.32 4.52 -10.27
C GLU A 72 -5.25 3.03 -9.90
N LEU A 73 -4.30 2.63 -9.06
CA LEU A 73 -4.16 1.25 -8.65
C LEU A 73 -5.22 0.84 -7.60
N LEU A 74 -5.23 1.46 -6.42
CA LEU A 74 -6.06 0.98 -5.30
C LEU A 74 -7.56 1.06 -5.58
N LYS A 75 -8.03 2.19 -6.12
CA LYS A 75 -9.47 2.46 -6.26
C LYS A 75 -10.02 2.06 -7.62
N GLU A 76 -9.29 2.36 -8.68
CA GLU A 76 -9.77 2.12 -10.05
C GLU A 76 -9.48 0.70 -10.50
N GLU A 77 -8.22 0.25 -10.46
CA GLU A 77 -7.84 -1.10 -10.91
C GLU A 77 -8.23 -2.19 -9.91
N LEU A 78 -7.89 -2.05 -8.63
CA LEU A 78 -8.18 -3.03 -7.58
C LEU A 78 -9.59 -2.89 -7.00
N GLY A 79 -10.31 -1.81 -7.34
CA GLY A 79 -11.73 -1.67 -7.04
C GLY A 79 -12.07 -1.34 -5.58
N PHE A 80 -11.13 -0.87 -4.76
CA PHE A 80 -11.42 -0.41 -3.40
C PHE A 80 -12.43 0.76 -3.41
N LYS A 81 -13.50 0.66 -2.60
CA LYS A 81 -14.63 1.60 -2.59
C LYS A 81 -14.67 2.43 -1.31
#